data_AF-A0A919ZH76-F1
#
_entry.id   AF-A0A919ZH76-F1
#
_cell.length_a   1.000
_cell.length_b   1.000
_cell.length_c   1.000
_cell.angle_alpha   90.00
_cell.angle_beta   90.00
_cell.angle_gamma   90.00
#
_symmetry.space_group_name_H-M   'P 1'
#
loop_
_entity.id
_entity.type
_entity.pdbx_description
1 polymer ?
#
loop_
_entity_poly.entity_id
_entity_poly.type
_entity_poly.pdbx_seq_one_letter_code
_entity_poly.pdbx_strand_id
1 'polypeptide(L)'
;MINKLMIVAHPDDEIIFGGAFLLAEKGWKVICVTNGRNKVRSKEFRKVMKDIGAEYEMWDYKDKWGGDFNRKSLKKDIENVLKANPEINMIVTHSKGGEYGHSQHKALHEIVKEIAPDKLYIFKRSKQKLDKGVLKRKYTLLKRYKSQDIGWLKKYIEYENIRKYK
;
A
#
# COMPACT_ATOMS: atom_id res chain seq x y z
N MET A 1 14.43 9.87 9.02
CA MET A 1 15.05 8.66 8.44
C MET A 1 13.93 7.68 8.09
N ILE A 2 13.97 7.07 6.92
CA ILE A 2 12.99 6.06 6.48
C ILE A 2 13.39 4.71 7.08
N ASN A 3 12.49 4.05 7.79
CA ASN A 3 12.69 2.70 8.31
C ASN A 3 11.52 1.75 8.03
N LYS A 4 10.44 2.27 7.43
CA LYS A 4 9.24 1.51 7.09
C LYS A 4 8.91 1.72 5.61
N LEU A 5 8.57 0.62 4.94
CA LEU A 5 8.18 0.61 3.54
C LEU A 5 6.77 0.05 3.43
N MET A 6 5.88 0.75 2.73
CA MET A 6 4.57 0.23 2.35
C MET A 6 4.55 0.05 0.82
N ILE A 7 4.27 -1.15 0.34
CA ILE A 7 4.22 -1.47 -1.08
C ILE A 7 2.79 -1.91 -1.41
N VAL A 8 2.13 -1.16 -2.29
CA VAL A 8 0.73 -1.39 -2.68
C VAL A 8 0.59 -1.59 -4.19
N ALA A 9 -0.41 -2.37 -4.58
CA ALA A 9 -0.66 -2.68 -5.98
C ALA A 9 -1.19 -1.46 -6.74
N HIS A 10 -2.23 -0.80 -6.21
CA HIS A 10 -2.95 0.28 -6.89
C HIS A 10 -2.99 1.55 -6.03
N PRO A 11 -3.13 2.73 -6.67
CA PRO A 11 -3.23 3.98 -5.92
C PRO A 11 -4.61 4.11 -5.28
N ASP A 12 -4.62 4.18 -3.96
CA ASP A 12 -5.76 4.19 -3.00
C ASP A 12 -5.60 3.11 -1.92
N ASP A 13 -5.04 1.95 -2.27
CA ASP A 13 -4.79 0.81 -1.38
C ASP A 13 -4.05 1.22 -0.10
N GLU A 14 -3.11 2.17 -0.20
CA GLU A 14 -2.31 2.62 0.94
C GLU A 14 -3.14 3.33 2.01
N ILE A 15 -4.19 4.07 1.61
CA ILE A 15 -5.14 4.66 2.56
C ILE A 15 -6.23 3.66 2.94
N ILE A 16 -6.68 2.81 2.02
CA ILE A 16 -7.75 1.84 2.30
C ILE A 16 -7.30 0.87 3.38
N PHE A 17 -6.08 0.33 3.29
CA PHE A 17 -5.61 -0.77 4.14
C PHE A 17 -4.55 -0.41 5.17
N GLY A 18 -3.82 0.70 4.98
CA GLY A 18 -2.75 1.13 5.87
C GLY A 18 -2.85 2.58 6.37
N GLY A 19 -3.94 3.29 6.07
CA GLY A 19 -4.02 4.74 6.23
C GLY A 19 -3.84 5.24 7.67
N ALA A 20 -4.34 4.51 8.66
CA ALA A 20 -4.16 4.85 10.08
C ALA A 20 -2.69 4.85 10.50
N PHE A 21 -1.90 3.88 10.01
CA PHE A 21 -0.47 3.78 10.32
C PHE A 21 0.33 4.89 9.64
N LEU A 22 -0.01 5.21 8.39
CA LEU A 22 0.56 6.37 7.68
C LEU A 22 0.26 7.69 8.39
N LEU A 23 -0.93 7.84 8.98
CA LEU A 23 -1.36 9.05 9.68
C LEU A 23 -0.80 9.18 11.10
N ALA A 24 -0.45 8.06 11.73
CA ALA A 24 0.00 8.01 13.13
C ALA A 24 1.53 8.06 13.26
N GLU A 25 2.25 7.51 12.29
CA GLU A 25 3.70 7.29 12.41
C GLU A 25 4.48 8.01 11.30
N LYS A 26 5.72 8.41 11.62
CA LYS A 26 6.70 8.94 10.66
C LYS A 26 7.62 7.80 10.17
N GLY A 27 8.46 8.11 9.18
CA GLY A 27 9.49 7.20 8.67
C GLY A 27 9.01 6.26 7.56
N TRP A 28 7.86 6.55 6.96
CA TRP A 28 7.29 5.80 5.84
C TRP A 28 7.83 6.24 4.49
N LYS A 29 8.20 5.25 3.68
CA LYS A 29 8.21 5.34 2.23
C LYS A 29 7.06 4.50 1.66
N VAL A 30 6.32 5.02 0.69
CA VAL A 30 5.20 4.32 0.04
C VAL A 30 5.51 4.09 -1.44
N ILE A 31 5.36 2.86 -1.92
CA ILE A 31 5.51 2.50 -3.33
C ILE A 31 4.17 1.98 -3.83
N CYS A 32 3.58 2.70 -4.79
CA CYS A 32 2.46 2.19 -5.58
C CYS A 32 3.00 1.63 -6.90
N VAL A 33 2.80 0.34 -7.16
CA VAL A 33 3.51 -0.34 -8.26
C VAL A 33 2.86 -0.11 -9.64
N THR A 34 1.60 0.30 -9.70
CA THR A 34 0.87 0.53 -10.97
C THR A 34 0.51 2.00 -11.19
N ASN A 35 0.05 2.29 -12.41
CA ASN A 35 -0.61 3.55 -12.80
C ASN A 35 0.26 4.83 -12.77
N GLY A 36 1.59 4.71 -12.70
CA GLY A 36 2.51 5.85 -12.66
C GLY A 36 2.39 6.80 -13.85
N ARG A 37 1.99 6.32 -15.03
CA ARG A 37 1.71 7.15 -16.23
C ARG A 37 0.24 7.50 -16.40
N ASN A 38 -0.66 6.96 -15.58
CA ASN A 38 -2.06 7.38 -15.58
C ASN A 38 -2.17 8.82 -15.07
N LYS A 39 -2.53 9.76 -15.95
CA LYS A 39 -2.51 11.20 -15.65
C LYS A 39 -3.42 11.61 -14.49
N VAL A 40 -4.51 10.88 -14.25
CA VAL A 40 -5.47 11.18 -13.17
C VAL A 40 -5.04 10.50 -11.89
N ARG A 41 -4.94 9.17 -11.91
CA ARG A 41 -4.64 8.37 -10.70
C ARG A 41 -3.29 8.74 -10.07
N SER A 42 -2.27 9.01 -10.89
CA SER A 42 -0.95 9.43 -10.38
C SER A 42 -0.99 10.81 -9.70
N LYS A 43 -1.80 11.74 -10.19
CA LYS A 43 -1.96 13.06 -9.54
C LYS A 43 -2.68 12.93 -8.20
N GLU A 44 -3.71 12.07 -8.14
CA GLU A 44 -4.45 11.80 -6.91
C GLU A 44 -3.52 11.19 -5.84
N PHE A 45 -2.78 10.14 -6.20
CA PHE A 45 -1.81 9.48 -5.31
C PHE A 45 -0.75 10.46 -4.78
N ARG A 46 -0.09 11.20 -5.66
CA ARG A 46 0.94 12.17 -5.27
C ARG A 46 0.38 13.24 -4.33
N LYS A 47 -0.87 13.67 -4.52
CA LYS A 47 -1.50 14.65 -3.63
C LYS A 47 -1.72 14.06 -2.23
N VAL A 48 -2.20 12.82 -2.15
CA VAL A 48 -2.42 12.13 -0.88
C VAL A 48 -1.11 11.87 -0.15
N MET A 49 -0.05 11.43 -0.84
CA MET A 49 1.26 11.21 -0.21
C MET A 49 1.89 12.51 0.30
N LYS A 50 1.71 13.63 -0.43
CA LYS A 50 2.12 14.97 0.04
C LYS A 50 1.38 15.40 1.30
N ASP A 51 0.06 15.18 1.36
CA ASP A 51 -0.75 15.50 2.54
C ASP A 51 -0.34 14.69 3.79
N ILE A 52 0.08 13.44 3.59
CA ILE A 52 0.61 12.59 4.68
C ILE A 52 2.03 13.04 5.08
N GLY A 53 2.81 13.55 4.14
CA GLY A 53 4.23 13.84 4.34
C GLY A 53 5.09 12.57 4.36
N ALA A 54 4.68 11.53 3.64
CA ALA A 54 5.48 10.33 3.41
C ALA A 54 6.40 10.52 2.20
N GLU A 55 7.55 9.87 2.19
CA GLU A 55 8.28 9.68 0.93
C GLU A 55 7.53 8.69 0.05
N TYR A 56 7.61 8.85 -1.27
CA TYR A 56 6.85 7.97 -2.16
C TYR A 56 7.49 7.79 -3.53
N GLU A 57 7.22 6.63 -4.11
CA GLU A 57 7.42 6.35 -5.53
C GLU A 57 6.13 5.79 -6.11
N MET A 58 5.96 6.01 -7.41
CA MET A 58 4.87 5.40 -8.15
C MET A 58 5.43 4.84 -9.46
N TRP A 59 5.28 3.54 -9.66
CA TRP A 59 5.76 2.83 -10.83
C TRP A 59 4.61 2.60 -11.82
N ASP A 60 4.92 2.05 -12.98
CA ASP A 60 3.96 1.90 -14.07
C ASP A 60 3.87 0.45 -14.57
N TYR A 61 3.90 -0.50 -13.63
CA TYR A 61 3.56 -1.88 -13.96
C TYR A 61 2.08 -1.95 -14.41
N LYS A 62 1.79 -2.91 -15.29
CA LYS A 62 0.46 -3.08 -15.87
C LYS A 62 -0.57 -3.36 -14.78
N ASP A 63 -1.59 -2.51 -14.70
CA ASP A 63 -2.80 -2.73 -13.90
C ASP A 63 -3.73 -3.66 -14.69
N LYS A 64 -4.05 -4.84 -14.14
CA LYS A 64 -4.90 -5.83 -14.80
C LYS A 64 -5.60 -6.71 -13.78
N TRP A 65 -6.93 -6.64 -13.77
CA TRP A 65 -7.76 -7.63 -13.06
C TRP A 65 -7.53 -9.05 -13.60
N GLY A 66 -7.44 -10.02 -12.70
CA GLY A 66 -7.07 -11.40 -13.04
C GLY A 66 -5.64 -11.54 -13.60
N GLY A 67 -4.79 -10.53 -13.41
CA GLY A 67 -3.42 -10.48 -13.90
C GLY A 67 -2.37 -10.79 -12.83
N ASP A 68 -1.13 -10.85 -13.28
CA ASP A 68 0.08 -10.92 -12.47
C ASP A 68 1.00 -9.76 -12.89
N PHE A 69 2.09 -9.55 -12.15
CA PHE A 69 3.17 -8.66 -12.53
C PHE A 69 4.26 -9.41 -13.31
N ASN A 70 5.13 -8.66 -13.99
CA ASN A 70 6.43 -9.19 -14.35
C ASN A 70 7.24 -9.38 -13.06
N ARG A 71 7.13 -10.58 -12.46
CA ARG A 71 7.70 -10.89 -11.14
C ARG A 71 9.20 -10.65 -11.08
N LYS A 72 9.95 -11.03 -12.13
CA LYS A 72 11.41 -10.86 -12.19
C LYS A 72 11.80 -9.38 -12.14
N SER A 73 11.16 -8.53 -12.96
CA SER A 73 11.44 -7.10 -12.97
C SER A 73 11.01 -6.44 -11.67
N LEU A 74 9.80 -6.73 -11.19
CA LEU A 74 9.27 -6.13 -9.97
C LEU A 74 10.10 -6.50 -8.74
N LYS A 75 10.54 -7.76 -8.66
CA LYS A 75 11.46 -8.22 -7.62
C LYS A 75 12.76 -7.41 -7.62
N LYS A 76 13.38 -7.27 -8.79
CA LYS A 76 14.64 -6.51 -8.96
C LYS A 76 14.48 -5.05 -8.52
N ASP A 77 13.39 -4.40 -8.89
CA ASP A 77 13.14 -2.99 -8.53
C ASP A 77 12.95 -2.82 -7.02
N ILE A 78 12.17 -3.72 -6.38
CA ILE A 78 11.98 -3.72 -4.93
C ILE A 78 13.31 -3.97 -4.20
N GLU A 79 14.12 -4.93 -4.68
CA GLU A 79 15.45 -5.20 -4.11
C GLU A 79 16.38 -3.98 -4.21
N ASN A 80 16.33 -3.24 -5.33
CA ASN A 80 17.11 -2.00 -5.48
C ASN A 80 16.68 -0.93 -4.47
N VAL A 81 15.38 -0.78 -4.23
CA VAL A 81 14.86 0.12 -3.18
C VAL A 81 15.41 -0.29 -1.82
N LEU A 82 15.35 -1.57 -1.47
CA LEU A 82 15.83 -2.06 -0.17
C LEU A 82 17.34 -1.88 -0.02
N LYS A 83 18.13 -2.12 -1.07
CA LYS A 83 19.59 -1.86 -1.07
C LYS A 83 19.91 -0.38 -0.86
N ALA A 84 19.13 0.51 -1.46
CA ALA A 84 19.30 1.96 -1.28
C ALA A 84 18.80 2.47 0.09
N ASN A 85 18.06 1.65 0.84
CA ASN A 85 17.43 2.02 2.11
C ASN A 85 17.66 0.93 3.17
N PRO A 86 18.91 0.68 3.59
CA PRO A 86 19.27 -0.43 4.46
C PRO A 86 18.59 -0.40 5.85
N GLU A 87 18.18 0.79 6.30
CA GLU A 87 17.47 1.03 7.56
C GLU A 87 16.03 0.49 7.58
N ILE A 88 15.48 0.09 6.43
CA ILE A 88 14.13 -0.50 6.35
C ILE A 88 14.13 -1.84 7.10
N ASN A 89 13.37 -1.90 8.19
CA ASN A 89 13.19 -3.08 9.03
C ASN A 89 11.74 -3.59 9.07
N MET A 90 10.82 -2.85 8.45
CA MET A 90 9.41 -3.20 8.33
C MET A 90 8.91 -2.93 6.92
N ILE A 91 8.36 -3.96 6.27
CA ILE A 91 7.77 -3.87 4.94
C ILE A 91 6.32 -4.32 5.03
N VAL A 92 5.39 -3.45 4.66
CA VAL A 92 3.95 -3.70 4.67
C VAL A 92 3.46 -3.88 3.24
N THR A 93 2.69 -4.93 2.98
CA THR A 93 1.99 -5.11 1.71
C THR A 93 0.68 -5.87 1.89
N HIS A 94 0.08 -6.30 0.80
CA HIS A 94 -1.13 -7.11 0.79
C HIS A 94 -0.95 -8.46 1.48
N SER A 95 -2.08 -9.03 1.89
CA SER A 95 -2.18 -10.37 2.46
C SER A 95 -2.18 -11.46 1.38
N LYS A 96 -1.89 -12.70 1.77
CA LYS A 96 -2.02 -13.90 0.91
C LYS A 96 -3.39 -14.01 0.24
N GLY A 97 -4.44 -13.49 0.86
CA GLY A 97 -5.81 -13.51 0.32
C GLY A 97 -6.11 -12.36 -0.65
N GLY A 98 -5.26 -11.34 -0.73
CA GLY A 98 -5.48 -10.14 -1.53
C GLY A 98 -6.69 -9.31 -1.09
N GLU A 99 -6.95 -9.28 0.23
CA GLU A 99 -8.03 -8.56 0.95
C GLU A 99 -9.45 -8.94 0.50
N TYR A 100 -9.81 -8.58 -0.72
CA TYR A 100 -11.06 -8.91 -1.40
C TYR A 100 -10.87 -9.87 -2.59
N GLY A 101 -9.71 -10.54 -2.67
CA GLY A 101 -9.43 -11.59 -3.64
C GLY A 101 -8.66 -11.13 -4.88
N HIS A 102 -8.22 -9.86 -4.94
CA HIS A 102 -7.57 -9.30 -6.12
C HIS A 102 -6.28 -10.05 -6.47
N SER A 103 -6.21 -10.54 -7.71
CA SER A 103 -5.04 -11.28 -8.24
C SER A 103 -3.70 -10.57 -8.03
N GLN A 104 -3.60 -9.29 -8.40
CA GLN A 104 -2.37 -8.52 -8.25
C GLN A 104 -2.00 -8.21 -6.78
N HIS A 105 -2.97 -8.19 -5.84
CA HIS A 105 -2.63 -8.08 -4.42
C HIS A 105 -1.93 -9.37 -3.95
N LYS A 106 -2.43 -10.54 -4.38
CA LYS A 106 -1.81 -11.84 -4.09
C LYS A 106 -0.43 -11.96 -4.72
N ALA A 107 -0.28 -11.53 -5.97
CA ALA A 107 1.01 -11.53 -6.65
C ALA A 107 2.05 -10.65 -5.93
N LEU A 108 1.66 -9.42 -5.54
CA LEU A 108 2.55 -8.53 -4.80
C LEU A 108 2.93 -9.12 -3.44
N HIS A 109 1.98 -9.74 -2.73
CA HIS A 109 2.25 -10.46 -1.49
C HIS A 109 3.33 -11.53 -1.68
N GLU A 110 3.20 -12.38 -2.70
CA GLU A 110 4.16 -13.45 -2.98
C GLU A 110 5.56 -12.91 -3.28
N ILE A 111 5.66 -11.87 -4.12
CA ILE A 111 6.94 -11.25 -4.50
C ILE A 111 7.64 -10.66 -3.27
N VAL A 112 6.92 -9.85 -2.46
CA VAL A 112 7.54 -9.20 -1.29
C VAL A 112 7.92 -10.24 -0.22
N LYS A 113 7.11 -11.29 -0.06
CA LYS A 113 7.42 -12.40 0.83
C LYS A 113 8.73 -13.10 0.44
N GLU A 114 8.97 -13.30 -0.85
CA GLU A 114 10.20 -13.94 -1.33
C GLU A 114 11.44 -13.06 -1.07
N ILE A 115 11.28 -11.74 -1.11
CA ILE A 115 12.40 -10.79 -0.93
C ILE A 115 12.81 -10.63 0.53
N ALA A 116 11.84 -10.50 1.44
CA ALA A 116 12.13 -10.10 2.82
C ALA A 116 11.10 -10.66 3.83
N PRO A 117 11.01 -11.99 3.99
CA PRO A 117 10.00 -12.63 4.84
C PRO A 117 10.08 -12.19 6.31
N ASP A 118 11.29 -11.97 6.84
CA ASP A 118 11.49 -11.64 8.26
C ASP A 118 11.06 -10.22 8.64
N LYS A 119 11.03 -9.34 7.65
CA LYS A 119 10.61 -7.93 7.76
C LYS A 119 9.15 -7.73 7.34
N LEU A 120 8.47 -8.77 6.87
CA LEU A 120 7.17 -8.66 6.24
C LEU A 120 6.04 -8.50 7.27
N TYR A 121 5.20 -7.52 6.98
CA TYR A 121 3.90 -7.29 7.58
C TYR A 121 2.85 -7.25 6.48
N ILE A 122 1.64 -7.66 6.81
CA ILE A 122 0.53 -7.68 5.86
C ILE A 122 -0.66 -6.87 6.36
N PHE A 123 -1.38 -6.27 5.42
CA PHE A 123 -2.71 -5.72 5.70
C PHE A 123 -3.63 -6.81 6.23
N LYS A 124 -4.44 -6.46 7.23
CA LYS A 124 -5.40 -7.38 7.84
C LYS A 124 -6.58 -6.60 8.39
N ARG A 125 -7.77 -7.21 8.31
CA ARG A 125 -8.94 -6.65 8.98
C ARG A 125 -8.93 -6.96 10.48
N SER A 126 -9.09 -5.93 11.30
CA SER A 126 -9.36 -6.01 12.74
C SER A 126 -10.82 -6.37 13.02
N LYS A 127 -11.09 -6.83 14.24
CA LYS A 127 -12.46 -6.91 14.78
C LYS A 127 -12.93 -5.54 15.31
N GLN A 128 -11.98 -4.69 15.70
CA GLN A 128 -12.25 -3.36 16.24
C GLN A 128 -12.25 -2.32 15.11
N LYS A 129 -13.25 -1.45 15.14
CA LYS A 129 -13.35 -0.29 14.26
C LYS A 129 -12.33 0.77 14.68
N LEU A 130 -11.71 1.44 13.72
CA LEU A 130 -10.81 2.57 13.99
C LEU A 130 -11.53 3.71 14.71
N ASP A 131 -10.76 4.50 15.46
CA ASP A 131 -11.25 5.69 16.12
C ASP A 131 -11.90 6.68 15.15
N LYS A 132 -12.93 7.41 15.61
CA LYS A 132 -13.69 8.36 14.80
C LYS A 132 -12.82 9.46 14.20
N GLY A 133 -11.84 9.98 14.95
CA GLY A 133 -10.90 11.00 14.49
C GLY A 133 -10.00 10.48 13.38
N VAL A 134 -9.49 9.25 13.53
CA VAL A 134 -8.69 8.57 12.49
C VAL A 134 -9.53 8.35 11.23
N LEU A 135 -10.76 7.85 11.37
CA LEU A 135 -11.66 7.65 10.23
C LEU A 135 -11.97 8.95 9.50
N LYS A 136 -12.22 10.05 10.22
CA LYS A 136 -12.47 11.37 9.61
C LYS A 136 -11.29 11.82 8.75
N ARG A 137 -10.05 11.64 9.25
CA ARG A 137 -8.82 11.97 8.51
C ARG A 137 -8.66 11.06 7.29
N LYS A 138 -8.85 9.75 7.45
CA LYS A 138 -8.80 8.78 6.33
C LYS A 138 -9.80 9.12 5.23
N TYR A 139 -11.07 9.33 5.57
CA TYR A 139 -12.08 9.68 4.57
C TYR A 139 -11.79 11.03 3.90
N THR A 140 -11.15 11.97 4.59
CA THR A 140 -10.70 13.23 3.98
C THR A 140 -9.63 12.98 2.89
N LEU A 141 -8.67 12.09 3.15
CA LEU A 141 -7.69 11.68 2.15
C LEU A 141 -8.34 10.90 0.99
N LEU A 142 -9.22 9.95 1.30
CA LEU A 142 -9.90 9.12 0.30
C LEU A 142 -10.76 9.93 -0.68
N LYS A 143 -11.33 11.06 -0.25
CA LYS A 143 -12.04 12.01 -1.13
C LYS A 143 -11.17 12.59 -2.26
N ARG A 144 -9.84 12.43 -2.20
CA ARG A 144 -8.94 12.84 -3.27
C ARG A 144 -8.85 11.83 -4.41
N TYR A 145 -9.19 10.56 -4.17
CA TYR A 145 -9.28 9.51 -5.19
C TYR A 145 -10.64 9.56 -5.89
N LYS A 146 -10.93 10.68 -6.57
CA LYS A 146 -12.23 10.92 -7.22
C LYS A 146 -12.47 9.99 -8.40
N SER A 147 -11.40 9.46 -8.98
CA SER A 147 -11.47 8.51 -10.09
C SER A 147 -11.91 7.10 -9.67
N GLN A 148 -12.02 6.81 -8.37
CA GLN A 148 -12.26 5.47 -7.85
C GLN A 148 -13.60 5.38 -7.11
N ASP A 149 -14.34 4.29 -7.33
CA ASP A 149 -15.46 3.91 -6.47
C ASP A 149 -14.97 2.94 -5.39
N ILE A 150 -14.77 3.49 -4.20
CA ILE A 150 -14.25 2.79 -3.02
C ILE A 150 -15.34 2.51 -1.97
N GLY A 151 -16.61 2.86 -2.24
CA GLY A 151 -17.68 2.78 -1.24
C GLY A 151 -17.89 1.35 -0.72
N TRP A 152 -17.78 0.37 -1.62
CA TRP A 152 -17.90 -1.06 -1.31
C TRP A 152 -16.74 -1.60 -0.46
N LEU A 153 -15.63 -0.86 -0.33
CA LEU A 153 -14.46 -1.23 0.49
C LEU A 153 -14.54 -0.70 1.93
N LYS A 154 -15.66 -0.09 2.35
CA LYS A 154 -15.88 0.48 3.69
C LYS A 154 -15.40 -0.42 4.84
N LYS A 155 -15.67 -1.73 4.79
CA LYS A 155 -15.26 -2.67 5.84
C LYS A 155 -13.74 -2.81 6.00
N TYR A 156 -12.97 -2.57 4.94
CA TYR A 156 -11.51 -2.58 4.99
C TYR A 156 -10.98 -1.25 5.48
N ILE A 157 -11.58 -0.14 5.00
CA ILE A 157 -11.25 1.22 5.43
C ILE A 157 -11.43 1.38 6.94
N GLU A 158 -12.56 0.89 7.47
CA GLU A 158 -12.98 1.17 8.84
C GLU A 158 -12.38 0.24 9.90
N TYR A 159 -11.91 -0.93 9.48
CA TYR A 159 -11.41 -1.98 10.36
C TYR A 159 -10.01 -2.41 9.94
N GLU A 160 -9.22 -1.50 9.39
CA GLU A 160 -7.87 -1.81 8.95
C GLU A 160 -6.95 -2.15 10.14
N ASN A 161 -5.93 -2.95 9.87
CA ASN A 161 -4.82 -3.24 10.76
C ASN A 161 -3.64 -3.76 9.94
N ILE A 162 -2.47 -3.81 10.56
CA ILE A 162 -1.27 -4.43 10.02
C ILE A 162 -0.83 -5.54 10.98
N ARG A 163 -0.37 -6.68 10.45
CA ARG A 163 0.11 -7.81 11.26
C ARG A 163 1.43 -8.33 10.71
N LYS A 164 2.40 -8.61 11.59
CA LYS A 164 3.63 -9.31 11.20
C LYS A 164 3.28 -10.64 10.52
N TYR A 165 3.87 -10.89 9.36
CA TYR A 165 3.72 -12.15 8.66
C TYR A 165 4.48 -13.24 9.45
N LYS A 166 3.81 -14.35 9.70
CA LYS A 166 4.35 -15.53 10.37
C LYS A 166 4.35 -16.67 9.37
#